data_AF-A0A7R9CI59-F1
#
_entry.id   AF-A0A7R9CI59-F1
#
_cell.length_a   1.000
_cell.length_b   1.000
_cell.length_c   1.000
_cell.angle_alpha   90.00
_cell.angle_beta   90.00
_cell.angle_gamma   90.00
#
_symmetry.space_group_name_H-M   'P 1'
#
loop_
_entity.id
_entity.type
_entity.pdbx_description
1 polymer ?
#
loop_
_entity_poly.entity_id
_entity_poly.type
_entity_poly.pdbx_seq_one_letter_code
_entity_poly.pdbx_strand_id
1 'polypeptide(L)'
;VDCRFDLLDHCYSNFEKSKYAGLTKLLSEGANQGDTLCLWLFARAGEMLFKHISALYSMADKSLLQESGGLSVVCVGSVWLSWEHLKPGFTGHCSHPGMPAIPELTLLRLTTSMAAGATYLAAKEIDLNLPRDYKANYTVFFHYKCSKT
;
A
#
# COMPACT_ATOMS: atom_id res chain seq x y z
N VAL A 1 -19.26 -6.16 -24.57
CA VAL A 1 -20.04 -6.80 -23.48
C VAL A 1 -21.41 -6.23 -23.65
N ASP A 2 -22.27 -7.03 -24.27
CA ASP A 2 -23.59 -6.63 -24.71
C ASP A 2 -24.63 -7.14 -23.71
N CYS A 3 -24.33 -8.22 -22.98
CA CYS A 3 -25.11 -8.68 -21.83
C CYS A 3 -24.24 -9.20 -20.67
N ARG A 4 -24.84 -9.36 -19.49
CA ARG A 4 -24.15 -9.86 -18.29
C ARG A 4 -23.55 -11.26 -18.45
N PHE A 5 -24.08 -12.09 -19.36
CA PHE A 5 -23.56 -13.43 -19.60
C PHE A 5 -22.21 -13.41 -20.30
N ASP A 6 -21.89 -12.35 -21.05
CA ASP A 6 -20.59 -12.19 -21.72
C ASP A 6 -19.44 -12.03 -20.70
N LEU A 7 -19.76 -11.62 -19.46
CA LEU A 7 -18.79 -11.57 -18.38
C LEU A 7 -18.34 -12.97 -17.94
N LEU A 8 -19.19 -13.99 -18.11
CA LEU A 8 -18.88 -15.35 -17.67
C LEU A 8 -17.70 -15.93 -18.45
N ASP A 9 -17.60 -15.65 -19.74
CA ASP A 9 -16.47 -16.10 -20.56
C ASP A 9 -15.13 -15.58 -19.99
N HIS A 10 -15.08 -14.31 -19.59
CA HIS A 10 -13.92 -13.73 -18.93
C HIS A 10 -13.72 -14.25 -17.50
N CYS A 11 -14.77 -14.71 -16.81
CA CYS A 11 -14.64 -15.28 -15.46
C CYS A 11 -14.12 -16.72 -15.45
N TYR A 12 -14.36 -17.48 -16.53
CA TYR A 12 -14.12 -18.94 -16.56
C TYR A 12 -13.19 -19.37 -17.69
N SER A 13 -13.62 -19.22 -18.94
CA SER A 13 -12.93 -19.79 -20.10
C SER A 13 -11.69 -19.00 -20.50
N ASN A 14 -11.78 -17.66 -20.42
CA ASN A 14 -10.78 -16.71 -20.89
C ASN A 14 -10.35 -15.76 -19.75
N PHE A 15 -10.14 -16.32 -18.55
CA PHE A 15 -9.71 -15.55 -17.40
C PHE A 15 -8.28 -15.05 -17.56
N GLU A 16 -8.12 -13.73 -17.51
CA GLU A 16 -6.82 -13.06 -17.53
C GLU A 16 -6.72 -12.11 -16.32
N LYS A 17 -5.87 -12.47 -15.36
CA LYS A 17 -5.75 -11.74 -14.08
C LYS A 17 -5.40 -10.25 -14.28
N SER A 18 -4.48 -9.95 -15.20
CA SER A 18 -4.07 -8.57 -15.53
C SER A 18 -5.24 -7.75 -16.06
N LYS A 19 -6.05 -8.33 -16.95
CA LYS A 19 -7.25 -7.69 -17.49
C LYS A 19 -8.28 -7.40 -16.41
N TYR A 20 -8.53 -8.35 -15.50
CA TYR A 20 -9.43 -8.13 -14.36
C TYR A 20 -8.92 -7.07 -13.40
N ALA A 21 -7.64 -7.13 -13.02
CA ALA A 21 -7.02 -6.11 -12.17
C ALA A 21 -7.02 -4.73 -12.84
N GLY A 22 -6.99 -4.67 -14.17
CA GLY A 22 -7.10 -3.45 -14.96
C GLY A 22 -8.38 -2.65 -14.68
N LEU A 23 -9.47 -3.31 -14.24
CA LEU A 23 -10.71 -2.64 -13.83
C LEU A 23 -10.48 -1.59 -12.74
N THR A 24 -9.49 -1.80 -11.86
CA THR A 24 -9.13 -0.83 -10.81
C THR A 24 -8.78 0.55 -11.36
N LYS A 25 -8.27 0.63 -12.60
CA LYS A 25 -8.02 1.93 -13.25
C LYS A 25 -9.32 2.70 -13.47
N LEU A 26 -10.35 2.05 -14.03
CA LEU A 26 -11.67 2.66 -14.26
C LEU A 26 -12.35 3.03 -12.93
N LEU A 27 -12.21 2.18 -11.91
CA LEU A 27 -12.71 2.50 -10.56
C LEU A 27 -12.01 3.74 -9.98
N SER A 28 -10.70 3.90 -10.21
CA SER A 28 -9.97 5.09 -9.76
C SER A 28 -10.44 6.35 -10.49
N GLU A 29 -10.75 6.24 -11.79
CA GLU A 29 -11.30 7.35 -12.57
C GLU A 29 -12.70 7.74 -12.09
N GLY A 30 -13.56 6.76 -11.77
CA GLY A 30 -14.86 7.00 -11.13
C GLY A 30 -14.73 7.67 -9.76
N ALA A 31 -13.79 7.23 -8.92
CA ALA A 31 -13.51 7.86 -7.63
C ALA A 31 -13.04 9.32 -7.80
N ASN A 32 -12.21 9.62 -8.81
CA ASN A 32 -11.81 10.99 -9.13
C ASN A 32 -12.99 11.89 -9.52
N GLN A 33 -14.05 11.30 -10.10
CA GLN A 33 -15.28 12.00 -10.47
C GLN A 33 -16.28 12.10 -9.30
N GLY A 34 -15.94 11.55 -8.13
CA GLY A 34 -16.81 11.56 -6.95
C GLY A 34 -17.86 10.45 -6.94
N ASP A 35 -17.73 9.40 -7.76
CA ASP A 35 -18.63 8.25 -7.69
C ASP A 35 -18.55 7.58 -6.31
N THR A 36 -19.71 7.50 -5.65
CA THR A 36 -19.78 7.06 -4.25
C THR A 36 -19.42 5.58 -4.06
N LEU A 37 -19.73 4.72 -5.04
CA LEU A 37 -19.38 3.31 -4.97
C LEU A 37 -17.88 3.11 -5.14
N CYS A 38 -17.26 3.82 -6.09
CA CYS A 38 -15.82 3.79 -6.31
C CYS A 38 -15.07 4.29 -5.08
N LEU A 39 -15.47 5.44 -4.51
CA LEU A 39 -14.90 5.97 -3.27
C LEU A 39 -15.02 4.98 -2.11
N TRP A 40 -16.19 4.36 -1.96
CA TRP A 40 -16.41 3.34 -0.93
C TRP A 40 -15.50 2.12 -1.11
N LEU A 41 -15.33 1.63 -2.34
CA LEU A 41 -14.43 0.50 -2.65
C LEU A 41 -12.97 0.83 -2.29
N PHE A 42 -12.48 2.02 -2.64
CA PHE A 42 -11.12 2.45 -2.27
C PHE A 42 -10.96 2.63 -0.76
N ALA A 43 -11.96 3.18 -0.07
CA ALA A 43 -11.92 3.25 1.39
C ALA A 43 -11.82 1.84 2.02
N ARG A 44 -12.60 0.86 1.53
CA ARG A 44 -12.46 -0.53 1.98
C ARG A 44 -11.10 -1.12 1.69
N ALA A 45 -10.52 -0.84 0.52
CA ALA A 45 -9.16 -1.26 0.19
C ALA A 45 -8.12 -0.63 1.15
N GLY A 46 -8.24 0.65 1.46
CA GLY A 46 -7.39 1.34 2.45
C GLY A 46 -7.48 0.74 3.84
N GLU A 47 -8.70 0.37 4.27
CA GLU A 47 -8.90 -0.34 5.53
C GLU A 47 -8.22 -1.70 5.55
N MET A 48 -8.35 -2.47 4.46
CA MET A 48 -7.66 -3.76 4.34
C MET A 48 -6.14 -3.60 4.40
N LEU A 49 -5.57 -2.58 3.76
CA LEU A 49 -4.13 -2.30 3.83
C LEU A 49 -3.67 -1.98 5.26
N PHE A 50 -4.41 -1.16 5.99
CA PHE A 50 -4.09 -0.87 7.40
C PHE A 50 -4.12 -2.13 8.27
N LYS A 51 -5.14 -2.98 8.10
CA LYS A 51 -5.27 -4.25 8.83
C LYS A 51 -4.06 -5.17 8.64
N HIS A 52 -3.49 -5.23 7.43
CA HIS A 52 -2.29 -6.03 7.18
C HIS A 52 -1.08 -5.50 7.96
N ILE A 53 -0.94 -4.17 8.06
CA ILE A 53 0.12 -3.56 8.86
C ILE A 53 -0.11 -3.85 10.36
N SER A 54 -1.34 -3.65 10.85
CA SER A 54 -1.70 -3.93 12.25
C SER A 54 -1.46 -5.37 12.66
N ALA A 55 -1.73 -6.34 11.77
CA ALA A 55 -1.50 -7.75 12.03
C ALA A 55 -0.02 -8.08 12.28
N LEU A 56 0.90 -7.33 11.66
CA LEU A 56 2.34 -7.55 11.77
C LEU A 56 3.01 -6.60 12.76
N TYR A 57 2.34 -5.53 13.18
CA TYR A 57 2.94 -4.45 13.95
C TYR A 57 3.61 -4.92 15.25
N SER A 58 2.96 -5.79 16.02
CA SER A 58 3.50 -6.33 17.27
C SER A 58 4.65 -7.32 17.09
N MET A 59 4.84 -7.83 15.86
CA MET A 59 5.92 -8.75 15.51
C MET A 59 7.18 -8.03 15.00
N ALA A 60 7.07 -6.74 14.67
CA ALA A 60 8.21 -5.95 14.25
C ALA A 60 9.19 -5.74 15.42
N ASP A 61 10.48 -5.67 15.09
CA ASP A 61 11.51 -5.41 16.09
C ASP A 61 11.27 -4.05 16.77
N LYS A 62 11.48 -3.99 18.10
CA LYS A 62 11.25 -2.76 18.88
C LYS A 62 12.05 -1.57 18.39
N SER A 63 13.25 -1.80 17.84
CA SER A 63 14.08 -0.74 17.26
C SER A 63 13.39 -0.01 16.12
N LEU A 64 12.67 -0.75 15.26
CA LEU A 64 11.89 -0.18 14.14
C LEU A 64 10.64 0.56 14.59
N LEU A 65 10.03 0.11 15.70
CA LEU A 65 8.83 0.73 16.26
C LEU A 65 9.12 2.05 16.99
N GLN A 66 10.35 2.22 17.49
CA GLN A 66 10.80 3.35 18.30
C GLN A 66 11.50 4.44 17.48
N GLU A 67 11.62 4.27 16.16
CA GLU A 67 12.15 5.30 15.29
C GLU A 67 11.26 6.56 15.28
N SER A 68 11.87 7.71 15.00
CA SER A 68 11.12 8.96 14.83
C SER A 68 10.17 8.85 13.64
N GLY A 69 8.87 9.09 13.87
CA GLY A 69 7.82 8.87 12.86
C GLY A 69 7.25 7.44 12.86
N GLY A 70 7.59 6.63 13.86
CA GLY A 70 7.10 5.27 14.03
C GLY A 70 7.60 4.30 12.95
N LEU A 71 6.88 3.19 12.78
CA LEU A 71 7.27 2.17 11.82
C LEU A 71 7.22 2.72 10.39
N SER A 72 8.35 2.64 9.69
CA SER A 72 8.46 2.96 8.28
C SER A 72 7.89 1.82 7.41
N VAL A 73 6.94 2.14 6.54
CA VAL A 73 6.27 1.18 5.64
C VAL A 73 6.54 1.56 4.19
N VAL A 74 7.20 0.68 3.44
CA VAL A 74 7.48 0.90 2.02
C VAL A 74 6.26 0.50 1.18
N CYS A 75 5.64 1.46 0.51
CA CYS A 75 4.45 1.28 -0.30
C CYS A 75 4.80 1.01 -1.76
N VAL A 76 4.74 -0.25 -2.18
CA VAL A 76 5.01 -0.69 -3.57
C VAL A 76 3.72 -1.09 -4.28
N GLY A 77 3.58 -0.71 -5.55
CA GLY A 77 2.45 -1.07 -6.42
C GLY A 77 1.63 0.13 -6.90
N SER A 78 0.99 0.00 -8.06
CA SER A 78 0.26 1.11 -8.71
C SER A 78 -0.99 1.57 -7.95
N VAL A 79 -1.57 0.73 -7.08
CA VAL A 79 -2.75 1.08 -6.28
C VAL A 79 -2.48 2.28 -5.36
N TRP A 80 -1.24 2.46 -4.90
CA TRP A 80 -0.82 3.61 -4.08
C TRP A 80 -0.81 4.94 -4.83
N LEU A 81 -0.96 4.94 -6.16
CA LEU A 81 -1.17 6.18 -6.93
C LEU A 81 -2.53 6.82 -6.59
N SER A 82 -3.49 6.03 -6.13
CA SER A 82 -4.83 6.47 -5.69
C SER A 82 -4.88 6.69 -4.17
N TRP A 83 -3.77 7.10 -3.54
CA TRP A 83 -3.65 7.24 -2.08
C TRP A 83 -4.77 8.10 -1.46
N GLU A 84 -5.13 9.22 -2.10
CA GLU A 84 -6.19 10.10 -1.58
C GLU A 84 -7.53 9.38 -1.39
N HIS A 85 -7.82 8.36 -2.21
CA HIS A 85 -9.03 7.55 -2.09
C HIS A 85 -8.90 6.41 -1.07
N LEU A 86 -7.68 5.90 -0.85
CA LEU A 86 -7.38 4.87 0.15
C LEU A 86 -7.36 5.46 1.57
N LYS A 87 -6.88 6.70 1.70
CA LYS A 87 -6.59 7.37 2.97
C LYS A 87 -7.75 7.38 3.97
N PRO A 88 -9.00 7.71 3.59
CA PRO A 88 -10.11 7.74 4.56
C PRO A 88 -10.31 6.41 5.26
N GLY A 89 -10.24 5.31 4.51
CA GLY A 89 -10.30 3.97 5.06
C GLY A 89 -9.06 3.62 5.87
N PHE A 90 -7.86 3.92 5.37
CA PHE A 90 -6.62 3.62 6.06
C PHE A 90 -6.53 4.27 7.46
N THR A 91 -6.88 5.55 7.57
CA THR A 91 -6.70 6.33 8.82
C THR A 91 -7.83 6.19 9.84
N GLY A 92 -8.97 5.60 9.46
CA GLY A 92 -10.19 5.52 10.29
C GLY A 92 -10.12 4.62 11.54
N HIS A 93 -8.94 4.10 11.89
CA HIS A 93 -8.79 2.99 12.84
C HIS A 93 -8.33 3.38 14.25
N CYS A 94 -8.03 4.65 14.48
CA CYS A 94 -7.50 5.13 15.77
C CYS A 94 -8.32 4.76 17.01
N SER A 95 -9.63 4.62 16.83
CA SER A 95 -10.58 4.41 17.93
C SER A 95 -11.41 3.14 17.74
N HIS A 96 -11.03 2.25 16.81
CA HIS A 96 -11.83 1.05 16.54
C HIS A 96 -11.62 0.00 17.63
N PRO A 97 -12.67 -0.42 18.36
CA PRO A 97 -12.56 -1.50 19.33
C PRO A 97 -12.09 -2.78 18.62
N GLY A 98 -11.06 -3.44 19.17
CA GLY A 98 -10.56 -4.73 18.67
C GLY A 98 -9.45 -4.68 17.62
N MET A 99 -8.95 -3.51 17.21
CA MET A 99 -7.74 -3.41 16.39
C MET A 99 -6.52 -2.99 17.22
N PRO A 100 -5.32 -3.58 16.98
CA PRO A 100 -4.09 -3.12 17.61
C PRO A 100 -3.87 -1.64 17.36
N ALA A 101 -3.73 -0.86 18.43
CA ALA A 101 -3.50 0.57 18.34
C ALA A 101 -2.07 0.82 17.83
N ILE A 102 -1.97 1.20 16.56
CA ILE A 102 -0.72 1.71 15.99
C ILE A 102 -0.64 3.20 16.33
N PRO A 103 0.36 3.66 17.11
CA PRO A 103 0.46 5.06 17.51
C PRO A 103 0.95 5.96 16.38
N GLU A 104 1.88 5.50 15.55
CA GLU A 104 2.55 6.32 14.53
C GLU A 104 3.13 5.43 13.43
N LEU A 105 3.03 5.88 12.16
CA LEU A 105 3.63 5.24 10.99
C LEU A 105 4.13 6.28 10.00
N THR A 106 5.15 5.92 9.23
CA THR A 106 5.63 6.70 8.09
C THR A 106 5.50 5.88 6.81
N LEU A 107 4.78 6.39 5.81
CA LEU A 107 4.63 5.73 4.51
C LEU A 107 5.66 6.26 3.51
N LEU A 108 6.43 5.33 2.92
CA LEU A 108 7.53 5.61 2.01
C LEU A 108 7.19 5.21 0.58
N ARG A 109 7.65 6.02 -0.38
CA ARG A 109 7.61 5.70 -1.80
C ARG A 109 9.03 5.61 -2.33
N LEU A 110 9.34 4.54 -3.06
CA LEU A 110 10.64 4.38 -3.69
C LEU A 110 10.83 5.39 -4.82
N THR A 111 12.01 5.99 -4.90
CA THR A 111 12.44 6.87 -6.01
C THR A 111 13.33 6.14 -7.01
N THR A 112 13.79 4.95 -6.64
CA THR A 112 14.62 4.06 -7.47
C THR A 112 13.87 2.79 -7.84
N SER A 113 14.36 2.11 -8.87
CA SER A 113 13.86 0.79 -9.24
C SER A 113 14.19 -0.23 -8.14
N MET A 114 13.28 -1.19 -7.93
CA MET A 114 13.55 -2.35 -7.07
C MET A 114 14.78 -3.15 -7.52
N ALA A 115 15.18 -3.02 -8.80
CA ALA A 115 16.41 -3.60 -9.32
C ALA A 115 17.67 -3.13 -8.56
N ALA A 116 17.69 -1.89 -8.03
CA ALA A 116 18.79 -1.42 -7.20
C ALA A 116 18.95 -2.25 -5.92
N GLY A 117 17.82 -2.63 -5.28
CA GLY A 117 17.82 -3.54 -4.14
C GLY A 117 18.37 -4.92 -4.51
N ALA A 118 17.99 -5.46 -5.67
CA ALA A 118 18.52 -6.72 -6.16
C ALA A 118 20.04 -6.67 -6.40
N THR A 119 20.55 -5.57 -6.97
CA THR A 119 21.99 -5.35 -7.13
C THR A 119 22.71 -5.30 -5.79
N TYR A 120 22.15 -4.63 -4.77
CA TYR A 120 22.75 -4.60 -3.44
C TYR A 120 22.79 -5.98 -2.77
N LEU A 121 21.75 -6.80 -2.98
CA LEU A 121 21.72 -8.19 -2.51
C LEU A 121 22.79 -9.04 -3.21
N ALA A 122 22.90 -8.93 -4.54
CA ALA A 122 23.92 -9.65 -5.31
C ALA A 122 25.34 -9.25 -4.91
N ALA A 123 25.60 -7.94 -4.75
CA ALA A 123 26.90 -7.43 -4.30
C ALA A 123 27.28 -7.95 -2.91
N LYS A 124 26.28 -8.08 -2.00
CA LYS A 124 26.50 -8.68 -0.68
C LYS A 124 26.90 -10.16 -0.77
N GLU A 125 26.31 -10.92 -1.69
CA GLU A 125 26.59 -12.35 -1.87
C GLU A 125 28.02 -12.62 -2.37
N ILE A 126 28.57 -11.71 -3.18
CA ILE A 126 29.93 -11.82 -3.72
C ILE A 126 30.97 -11.01 -2.93
N ASP A 127 30.62 -10.57 -1.72
CA ASP A 127 31.44 -9.70 -0.86
C ASP A 127 31.97 -8.43 -1.57
N LEU A 128 31.23 -7.92 -2.55
CA LEU A 128 31.55 -6.69 -3.26
C LEU A 128 31.01 -5.49 -2.47
N ASN A 129 31.92 -4.61 -2.06
CA ASN A 129 31.57 -3.36 -1.40
C ASN A 129 31.02 -2.34 -2.42
N LEU A 130 29.73 -2.39 -2.67
CA LEU A 130 29.01 -1.40 -3.49
C LEU A 130 28.54 -0.23 -2.60
N PRO A 131 28.88 1.04 -2.92
CA PRO A 131 28.41 2.20 -2.17
C PRO A 131 26.88 2.25 -2.12
N ARG A 132 26.32 2.49 -0.93
CA ARG A 132 24.87 2.51 -0.69
C ARG A 132 24.47 3.84 -0.06
N ASP A 133 23.61 4.59 -0.74
CA ASP A 133 22.89 5.71 -0.14
C ASP A 133 21.40 5.34 -0.07
N TYR A 134 20.96 4.88 1.10
CA TYR A 134 19.56 4.48 1.29
C TYR A 134 18.62 5.67 1.37
N LYS A 135 19.08 6.84 1.84
CA LYS A 135 18.24 8.03 1.99
C LYS A 135 17.84 8.63 0.64
N ALA A 136 18.67 8.43 -0.39
CA ALA A 136 18.35 8.83 -1.75
C ALA A 136 17.28 7.95 -2.44
N ASN A 137 16.96 6.77 -1.89
CA ASN A 137 16.14 5.76 -2.57
C ASN A 137 14.63 5.85 -2.26
N TYR A 138 14.20 6.77 -1.42
CA TYR A 138 12.80 6.94 -1.08
C TYR A 138 12.42 8.39 -0.75
N THR A 139 11.12 8.66 -0.78
CA THR A 139 10.51 9.86 -0.21
C THR A 139 9.42 9.46 0.77
N VAL A 140 9.18 10.29 1.78
CA VAL A 140 8.02 10.18 2.66
C VAL A 140 6.85 10.89 1.97
N PHE A 141 5.73 10.19 1.75
CA PHE A 141 4.54 10.82 1.16
C PHE A 141 3.37 10.94 2.15
N PHE A 142 3.42 10.23 3.28
CA PHE A 142 2.41 10.35 4.32
C PHE A 142 2.97 10.00 5.70
N HIS A 143 2.55 10.76 6.71
CA HIS A 143 2.84 10.48 8.11
C HIS A 143 1.51 10.29 8.85
N TYR A 144 1.33 9.10 9.40
CA TYR A 144 0.17 8.75 10.21
C TYR A 144 0.53 8.92 11.68
N LYS A 145 -0.30 9.67 12.41
CA LYS A 145 -0.21 9.73 13.85
C LYS A 145 -1.59 9.57 14.44
N CYS A 146 -1.71 8.63 15.35
CA CYS A 146 -2.96 8.40 16.03
C CYS A 146 -3.11 9.36 17.20
N SER A 147 -3.94 10.38 17.02
CA SER A 147 -4.31 11.29 18.11
C SER A 147 -5.27 10.57 19.05
N LYS A 148 -4.84 10.37 20.30
CA LYS A 148 -5.77 10.03 21.37
C LYS A 148 -6.51 11.31 21.74
N THR A 149 -7.79 11.40 21.37
CA THR A 149 -8.73 12.33 22.01
C THR A 149 -9.10 11.81 23.39
#